data_AF-A0A4Y4KFH5-F1
#
_entry.id   AF-A0A4Y4KFH5-F1
#
_cell.length_a   1.000
_cell.length_b   1.000
_cell.length_c   1.000
_cell.angle_alpha   90.00
_cell.angle_beta   90.00
_cell.angle_gamma   90.00
#
_symmetry.space_group_name_H-M   'P 1'
#
loop_
_entity.id
_entity.type
_entity.pdbx_description
1 polymer ?
#
loop_
_entity_poly.entity_id
_entity_poly.type
_entity_poly.pdbx_seq_one_letter_code
_entity_poly.pdbx_strand_id
1 'polypeptide(L)'
;MFRATRTALVVRGFVGRFVYSAVAAEGPDGARSFRLLSDILLGVVAGAVDDPVAAATEAGRSWGAYLTDAPAPTERIGAEEGQRRLRATLEGMGFVTEAEAPAEEPAGEPAVGASRDGAGGGGEDAEGMRRLRLHRCPFREVAQRRPDIICAVHLGLMRGTVDTLRAPLAAESLEPFVTPHLCVATLRRTDLPTGREVRDTLSG
;
A
#
# COMPACT_ATOMS: atom_id res chain seq x y z
N MET A 1 -17.04 -26.16 17.21
CA MET A 1 -17.83 -27.32 16.77
C MET A 1 -18.08 -27.20 15.27
N PHE A 2 -17.24 -27.81 14.42
CA PHE A 2 -17.44 -27.85 12.97
C PHE A 2 -18.10 -29.18 12.59
N ARG A 3 -19.26 -29.10 11.93
CA ARG A 3 -20.04 -30.28 11.51
C ARG A 3 -19.65 -30.62 10.06
N ALA A 4 -18.76 -31.57 9.88
CA ALA A 4 -18.41 -32.09 8.56
C ALA A 4 -19.52 -33.00 8.04
N THR A 5 -20.25 -32.58 7.01
CA THR A 5 -21.19 -33.45 6.29
C THR A 5 -20.39 -34.29 5.30
N ARG A 6 -20.16 -35.57 5.62
CA ARG A 6 -19.58 -36.55 4.69
C ARG A 6 -20.65 -37.01 3.72
N THR A 7 -20.66 -36.48 2.50
CA THR A 7 -21.33 -37.13 1.38
C THR A 7 -20.39 -38.21 0.84
N ALA A 8 -20.69 -39.48 1.10
CA ALA A 8 -19.93 -40.59 0.56
C ALA A 8 -20.31 -40.81 -0.91
N LEU A 9 -19.41 -40.43 -1.82
CA LEU A 9 -19.49 -40.84 -3.23
C LEU A 9 -18.73 -42.17 -3.36
N VAL A 10 -19.45 -43.28 -3.56
CA VAL A 10 -18.81 -44.56 -3.91
C VAL A 10 -18.47 -44.53 -5.39
N VAL A 11 -17.19 -44.32 -5.72
CA VAL A 11 -16.68 -44.46 -7.08
C VAL A 11 -15.74 -45.65 -7.13
N ARG A 12 -16.14 -46.69 -7.87
CA ARG A 12 -15.29 -47.84 -8.18
C ARG A 12 -14.15 -47.41 -9.12
N GLY A 13 -12.90 -47.67 -8.70
CA GLY A 13 -11.72 -47.89 -9.54
C GLY A 13 -11.33 -46.80 -10.56
N PHE A 14 -10.46 -45.86 -10.17
CA PHE A 14 -9.57 -45.16 -11.11
C PHE A 14 -8.36 -44.58 -10.34
N VAL A 15 -7.13 -44.82 -10.83
CA VAL A 15 -5.89 -44.30 -10.25
C VAL A 15 -5.80 -42.80 -10.58
N GLY A 16 -6.04 -41.96 -9.57
CA GLY A 16 -6.37 -40.54 -9.73
C GLY A 16 -5.18 -39.58 -9.69
N ARG A 17 -5.21 -38.59 -10.58
CA ARG A 17 -4.58 -37.28 -10.35
C ARG A 17 -5.66 -36.35 -9.83
N PHE A 18 -5.64 -36.03 -8.54
CA PHE A 18 -6.50 -35.01 -7.97
C PHE A 18 -5.89 -33.64 -8.31
N VAL A 19 -6.59 -32.86 -9.13
CA VAL A 19 -6.29 -31.45 -9.31
C VAL A 19 -7.12 -30.70 -8.28
N TYR A 20 -6.46 -30.16 -7.26
CA TYR A 20 -7.11 -29.26 -6.32
C TYR A 20 -7.19 -27.88 -7.00
N SER A 21 -8.40 -27.38 -7.25
CA SER A 21 -8.61 -25.95 -7.47
C SER A 21 -9.16 -25.37 -6.19
N ALA A 22 -8.45 -24.42 -5.58
CA ALA A 22 -9.03 -23.60 -4.52
C ALA A 22 -10.16 -22.78 -5.14
N VAL A 23 -11.40 -23.20 -4.90
CA VAL A 23 -12.52 -22.28 -5.02
C VAL A 23 -12.42 -21.35 -3.82
N ALA A 24 -12.27 -20.05 -4.06
CA ALA A 24 -12.38 -19.08 -2.99
C ALA A 24 -13.68 -19.37 -2.22
N ALA A 25 -13.62 -19.43 -0.90
CA ALA A 25 -14.76 -19.71 -0.04
C ALA A 25 -15.78 -18.55 -0.01
N GLU A 26 -15.74 -17.65 -0.99
CA GLU A 26 -16.71 -16.59 -1.21
C GLU A 26 -17.45 -16.90 -2.50
N GLY A 27 -18.64 -17.49 -2.39
CA GLY A 27 -19.55 -17.56 -3.52
C GLY A 27 -19.83 -16.15 -4.07
N PRO A 28 -20.15 -16.01 -5.37
CA PRO A 28 -20.39 -14.72 -6.02
C PRO A 28 -21.44 -13.83 -5.31
N ASP A 29 -22.30 -14.41 -4.48
CA ASP A 29 -23.32 -13.70 -3.70
C ASP A 29 -22.75 -12.93 -2.51
N GLY A 30 -21.68 -13.43 -1.87
CA GLY A 30 -21.02 -12.75 -0.74
C GLY A 30 -20.34 -11.46 -1.17
N ALA A 31 -19.55 -11.52 -2.25
CA ALA A 31 -18.86 -10.36 -2.82
C ALA A 31 -19.84 -9.29 -3.32
N ARG A 32 -20.95 -9.70 -3.95
CA ARG A 32 -22.01 -8.77 -4.39
C ARG A 32 -22.73 -8.10 -3.21
N SER A 33 -23.00 -8.86 -2.15
CA SER A 33 -23.67 -8.33 -0.95
C SER A 33 -22.78 -7.34 -0.20
N PHE A 34 -21.49 -7.65 -0.05
CA PHE A 34 -20.53 -6.75 0.57
C PHE A 34 -20.31 -5.46 -0.25
N ARG A 35 -20.34 -5.58 -1.59
CA ARG A 35 -20.29 -4.41 -2.47
C ARG A 35 -21.45 -3.46 -2.24
N LEU A 36 -22.68 -3.97 -2.18
CA LEU A 36 -23.87 -3.13 -1.93
C LEU A 36 -23.77 -2.41 -0.59
N LEU A 37 -23.36 -3.13 0.47
CA LEU A 37 -23.14 -2.53 1.79
C LEU A 37 -22.07 -1.43 1.74
N SER A 38 -20.94 -1.69 1.07
CA SER A 38 -19.86 -0.72 0.91
C SER A 38 -20.33 0.55 0.18
N ASP A 39 -21.10 0.39 -0.90
CA ASP A 39 -21.67 1.53 -1.64
C ASP A 39 -22.62 2.36 -0.76
N ILE A 40 -23.47 1.71 0.06
CA ILE A 40 -24.37 2.39 1.01
C ILE A 40 -23.56 3.17 2.05
N LEU A 41 -22.59 2.53 2.70
CA LEU A 41 -21.78 3.15 3.75
C LEU A 41 -20.97 4.34 3.22
N LEU A 42 -20.41 4.23 2.02
CA LEU A 42 -19.69 5.35 1.40
C LEU A 42 -20.62 6.48 1.00
N GLY A 43 -21.85 6.18 0.58
CA GLY A 43 -22.88 7.19 0.37
C GLY A 43 -23.16 7.97 1.65
N VAL A 44 -23.25 7.28 2.80
CA VAL A 44 -23.42 7.92 4.12
C VAL A 44 -22.22 8.79 4.47
N VAL A 45 -21.00 8.25 4.38
CA VAL A 45 -19.76 9.01 4.71
C VAL A 45 -19.68 10.28 3.85
N ALA A 46 -19.92 10.17 2.56
CA ALA A 46 -19.83 11.31 1.65
C ALA A 46 -20.93 12.36 1.84
N GLY A 47 -22.08 11.97 2.40
CA GLY A 47 -23.19 12.89 2.65
C GLY A 47 -23.24 13.48 4.06
N ALA A 48 -22.60 12.83 5.04
CA ALA A 48 -22.72 13.17 6.46
C ALA A 48 -21.42 13.70 7.10
N VAL A 49 -20.26 13.50 6.47
CA VAL A 49 -18.97 13.95 6.99
C VAL A 49 -18.52 15.19 6.23
N ASP A 50 -18.08 16.22 6.95
CA ASP A 50 -17.66 17.51 6.36
C ASP A 50 -16.43 17.35 5.45
N ASP A 51 -15.41 16.60 5.90
CA ASP A 51 -14.24 16.23 5.09
C ASP A 51 -14.11 14.70 5.03
N PRO A 52 -14.77 14.05 4.06
CA PRO A 52 -14.76 12.59 3.95
C PRO A 52 -13.37 12.04 3.56
N VAL A 53 -12.51 12.83 2.91
CA VAL A 53 -11.17 12.40 2.50
C VAL A 53 -10.23 12.41 3.71
N ALA A 54 -10.27 13.46 4.53
CA ALA A 54 -9.51 13.50 5.78
C ALA A 54 -9.98 12.42 6.75
N ALA A 55 -11.29 12.24 6.91
CA ALA A 55 -11.84 11.19 7.76
C ALA A 55 -11.44 9.78 7.28
N ALA A 56 -11.47 9.54 5.97
CA ALA A 56 -11.00 8.28 5.39
C ALA A 56 -9.50 8.05 5.60
N THR A 57 -8.69 9.10 5.46
CA THR A 57 -7.25 9.04 5.74
C THR A 57 -6.99 8.70 7.22
N GLU A 58 -7.73 9.29 8.14
CA GLU A 58 -7.57 9.03 9.57
C GLU A 58 -8.07 7.63 9.97
N ALA A 59 -9.20 7.20 9.40
CA ALA A 59 -9.67 5.83 9.54
C ALA A 59 -8.60 4.85 9.03
N GLY A 60 -8.02 5.10 7.85
CA GLY A 60 -6.90 4.34 7.33
C GLY A 60 -5.73 4.29 8.32
N ARG A 61 -5.29 5.45 8.83
CA ARG A 61 -4.14 5.56 9.76
C ARG A 61 -4.34 4.74 11.03
N SER A 62 -5.51 4.86 11.66
CA SER A 62 -5.82 4.11 12.87
C SER A 62 -5.84 2.59 12.65
N TRP A 63 -6.43 2.13 11.53
CA TRP A 63 -6.42 0.72 11.16
C TRP A 63 -5.04 0.21 10.74
N GLY A 64 -4.24 1.01 10.04
CA GLY A 64 -2.85 0.69 9.72
C GLY A 64 -2.00 0.47 10.97
N ALA A 65 -2.18 1.32 11.97
CA ALA A 65 -1.51 1.15 13.25
C ALA A 65 -1.97 -0.12 13.98
N TYR A 66 -3.28 -0.40 13.99
CA TYR A 66 -3.85 -1.58 14.63
C TYR A 66 -3.42 -2.90 13.98
N LEU A 67 -3.32 -2.94 12.65
CA LEU A 67 -2.97 -4.14 11.88
C LEU A 67 -1.46 -4.43 11.86
N THR A 68 -0.65 -3.55 12.42
CA THR A 68 0.81 -3.64 12.38
C THR A 68 1.37 -4.04 13.73
N ASP A 69 2.13 -5.14 13.76
CA ASP A 69 2.86 -5.53 14.96
C ASP A 69 3.96 -4.49 15.27
N ALA A 70 3.77 -3.76 16.37
CA ALA A 70 4.72 -2.75 16.80
C ALA A 70 6.06 -3.41 17.22
N PRO A 71 7.21 -2.95 16.69
CA PRO A 71 8.51 -3.45 17.11
C PRO A 71 8.76 -3.13 18.58
N ALA A 72 9.64 -3.88 19.24
CA ALA A 72 10.01 -3.61 20.62
C ALA A 72 10.60 -2.18 20.76
N PRO A 73 10.46 -1.49 21.91
CA PRO A 73 10.90 -0.10 22.04
C PRO A 73 12.35 0.15 21.60
N THR A 74 13.25 -0.80 21.84
CA THR A 74 14.68 -0.74 21.50
C THR A 74 15.02 -1.24 20.09
N GLU A 75 14.10 -1.94 19.43
CA GLU A 75 14.30 -2.44 18.07
C GLU A 75 14.20 -1.28 17.08
N ARG A 76 15.20 -1.19 16.18
CA ARG A 76 15.22 -0.22 15.09
C ARG A 76 14.94 -0.92 13.78
N ILE A 77 13.89 -0.48 13.10
CA ILE A 77 13.51 -0.96 11.77
C ILE A 77 14.15 -0.04 10.73
N GLY A 78 14.96 -0.60 9.84
CA GLY A 78 15.52 0.13 8.69
C GLY A 78 14.46 0.35 7.60
N ALA A 79 14.71 1.29 6.66
CA ALA A 79 13.76 1.60 5.58
C ALA A 79 13.37 0.34 4.77
N GLU A 80 14.32 -0.49 4.37
CA GLU A 80 14.00 -1.67 3.57
C GLU A 80 13.12 -2.69 4.32
N GLU A 81 13.40 -2.91 5.61
CA GLU A 81 12.57 -3.78 6.44
C GLU A 81 11.19 -3.17 6.68
N GLY A 82 11.11 -1.86 6.92
CA GLY A 82 9.84 -1.14 7.03
C GLY A 82 8.99 -1.28 5.76
N GLN A 83 9.61 -1.12 4.58
CA GLN A 83 8.94 -1.33 3.30
C GLN A 83 8.50 -2.80 3.11
N ARG A 84 9.32 -3.78 3.51
CA ARG A 84 8.94 -5.20 3.47
C ARG A 84 7.73 -5.51 4.34
N ARG A 85 7.70 -5.01 5.58
CA ARG A 85 6.56 -5.21 6.51
C ARG A 85 5.31 -4.47 6.02
N LEU A 86 5.44 -3.25 5.50
CA LEU A 86 4.34 -2.53 4.86
C LEU A 86 3.72 -3.33 3.71
N ARG A 87 4.56 -3.89 2.83
CA ARG A 87 4.12 -4.75 1.73
C ARG A 87 3.36 -5.97 2.26
N ALA A 88 3.87 -6.64 3.30
CA ALA A 88 3.19 -7.78 3.90
C ALA A 88 1.80 -7.40 4.46
N THR A 89 1.67 -6.25 5.13
CA THR A 89 0.37 -5.74 5.61
C THR A 89 -0.59 -5.48 4.44
N LEU A 90 -0.12 -4.84 3.36
CA LEU A 90 -0.93 -4.60 2.15
C LEU A 90 -1.37 -5.90 1.47
N GLU A 91 -0.45 -6.87 1.34
CA GLU A 91 -0.72 -8.18 0.75
C GLU A 91 -1.72 -8.98 1.60
N GLY A 92 -1.65 -8.87 2.92
CA GLY A 92 -2.63 -9.47 3.84
C GLY A 92 -4.07 -8.96 3.63
N MET A 93 -4.24 -7.76 3.06
CA MET A 93 -5.55 -7.21 2.68
C MET A 93 -5.98 -7.55 1.24
N GLY A 94 -5.14 -8.29 0.50
CA GLY A 94 -5.47 -8.76 -0.85
C GLY A 94 -4.82 -7.96 -1.99
N PHE A 95 -3.97 -6.97 -1.70
CA PHE A 95 -3.14 -6.37 -2.74
C PHE A 95 -2.07 -7.35 -3.25
N VAL A 96 -1.62 -7.13 -4.47
CA VAL A 96 -0.35 -7.68 -4.96
C VAL A 96 0.62 -6.52 -5.09
N THR A 97 1.76 -6.59 -4.40
CA THR A 97 2.68 -5.44 -4.30
C THR A 97 4.03 -5.68 -4.94
N GLU A 98 4.49 -4.70 -5.72
CA GLU A 98 5.79 -4.75 -6.40
C GLU A 98 6.55 -3.45 -6.09
N ALA A 99 7.74 -3.56 -5.49
CA ALA A 99 8.62 -2.42 -5.37
C ALA A 99 9.17 -2.09 -6.76
N GLU A 100 9.04 -0.84 -7.19
CA GLU A 100 9.72 -0.41 -8.39
C GLU A 100 11.19 -0.21 -8.04
N ALA A 101 12.08 -0.83 -8.83
CA ALA A 101 13.49 -0.47 -8.75
C ALA A 101 13.60 1.04 -9.00
N PRO A 102 14.48 1.77 -8.27
CA PRO A 102 14.77 3.15 -8.64
C PRO A 102 15.09 3.15 -10.13
N ALA A 103 14.40 3.99 -10.89
CA ALA A 103 14.60 4.05 -12.33
C ALA A 103 16.10 4.25 -12.56
N GLU A 104 16.75 3.28 -13.23
CA GLU A 104 18.04 3.56 -13.85
C GLU A 104 17.77 4.75 -14.75
N GLU A 105 18.43 5.88 -14.46
CA GLU A 105 18.28 7.06 -15.30
C GLU A 105 18.51 6.61 -16.75
N PRO A 106 17.56 6.87 -17.67
CA PRO A 106 17.87 6.65 -19.07
C PRO A 106 19.10 7.51 -19.34
N ALA A 107 20.23 6.86 -19.67
CA ALA A 107 21.44 7.53 -20.09
C ALA A 107 21.02 8.56 -21.14
N GLY A 108 21.06 9.83 -20.75
CA GLY A 108 20.44 10.90 -21.50
C GLY A 108 20.94 10.86 -22.94
N GLU A 109 20.03 10.85 -23.90
CA GLU A 109 20.37 11.32 -25.23
C GLU A 109 20.87 12.77 -25.07
N PRO A 110 22.07 13.12 -25.55
CA PRO A 110 22.57 14.48 -25.39
C PRO A 110 21.70 15.41 -26.24
N ALA A 111 20.85 16.18 -25.57
CA ALA A 111 20.15 17.31 -26.18
C ALA A 111 21.19 18.37 -26.57
N VAL A 112 21.56 18.36 -27.85
CA VAL A 112 22.33 19.43 -28.47
C VAL A 112 21.50 20.70 -28.54
N GLY A 113 21.79 21.64 -27.64
CA GLY A 113 21.65 23.08 -27.84
C GLY A 113 20.39 23.75 -27.29
N ALA A 114 20.50 24.39 -26.12
CA ALA A 114 19.96 25.72 -25.84
C ALA A 114 20.49 26.27 -24.50
N SER A 115 20.51 27.60 -24.40
CA SER A 115 21.25 28.46 -23.47
C SER A 115 21.01 28.20 -21.97
N ARG A 116 22.08 28.42 -21.19
CA ARG A 116 22.06 28.53 -19.72
C ARG A 116 21.54 29.90 -19.35
N ASP A 117 20.35 29.96 -18.76
CA ASP A 117 19.89 31.01 -17.83
C ASP A 117 18.66 30.48 -17.08
N GLY A 118 18.79 30.19 -15.78
CA GLY A 118 17.64 29.96 -14.88
C GLY A 118 17.62 28.63 -14.12
N ALA A 119 18.06 28.69 -12.85
CA ALA A 119 17.65 27.87 -11.70
C ALA A 119 16.99 26.50 -11.97
N GLY A 120 17.80 25.47 -12.14
CA GLY A 120 17.38 24.07 -11.99
C GLY A 120 17.57 23.63 -10.54
N GLY A 121 16.57 23.86 -9.69
CA GLY A 121 16.45 23.18 -8.40
C GLY A 121 15.58 21.94 -8.58
N GLY A 122 16.19 20.79 -8.77
CA GLY A 122 15.49 19.51 -8.89
C GLY A 122 16.51 18.40 -8.97
N GLY A 123 16.66 17.65 -7.88
CA GLY A 123 17.66 16.58 -7.83
C GLY A 123 18.07 16.09 -6.45
N GLU A 124 17.70 16.77 -5.35
CA GLU A 124 18.03 16.31 -3.99
C GLU A 124 16.87 15.53 -3.33
N ASP A 125 15.68 15.61 -3.91
CA ASP A 125 14.41 15.05 -3.45
C ASP A 125 14.05 13.69 -4.10
N ALA A 126 14.66 13.37 -5.23
CA ALA A 126 14.45 12.09 -5.93
C ALA A 126 15.23 10.91 -5.30
N GLU A 127 16.39 11.16 -4.69
CA GLU A 127 17.30 10.12 -4.18
C GLU A 127 16.73 9.35 -2.97
N GLY A 128 15.75 9.92 -2.28
CA GLY A 128 14.99 9.29 -1.19
C GLY A 128 13.63 8.71 -1.61
N MET A 129 13.18 8.97 -2.84
CA MET A 129 11.83 8.61 -3.29
C MET A 129 11.80 7.17 -3.83
N ARG A 130 10.79 6.41 -3.43
CA ARG A 130 10.59 5.00 -3.80
C ARG A 130 9.16 4.82 -4.27
N ARG A 131 8.96 4.11 -5.38
CA ARG A 131 7.63 3.76 -5.86
C ARG A 131 7.26 2.34 -5.48
N LEU A 132 6.04 2.17 -5.00
CA LEU A 132 5.42 0.89 -4.71
C LEU A 132 4.19 0.73 -5.59
N ARG A 133 4.17 -0.30 -6.41
CA ARG A 133 3.05 -0.64 -7.31
C ARG A 133 2.09 -1.55 -6.58
N LEU A 134 0.82 -1.16 -6.54
CA LEU A 134 -0.26 -1.90 -5.89
C LEU A 134 -1.24 -2.38 -6.95
N HIS A 135 -1.28 -3.70 -7.14
CA HIS A 135 -2.18 -4.38 -8.06
C HIS A 135 -3.36 -5.00 -7.32
N ARG A 136 -4.46 -5.20 -8.06
CA ARG A 136 -5.65 -5.94 -7.60
C ARG A 136 -6.26 -5.36 -6.32
N CYS A 137 -6.50 -4.05 -6.31
CA CYS A 137 -7.22 -3.38 -5.21
C CYS A 137 -8.45 -4.20 -4.77
N PRO A 138 -8.54 -4.59 -3.48
CA PRO A 138 -9.62 -5.46 -2.99
C PRO A 138 -10.99 -4.80 -3.06
N PHE A 139 -11.04 -3.47 -3.15
CA PHE A 139 -12.26 -2.67 -3.27
C PHE A 139 -12.41 -2.06 -4.67
N ARG A 140 -11.83 -2.65 -5.71
CA ARG A 140 -11.71 -2.05 -7.05
C ARG A 140 -13.02 -1.49 -7.59
N GLU A 141 -14.11 -2.25 -7.51
CA GLU A 141 -15.41 -1.86 -8.06
C GLU A 141 -15.97 -0.59 -7.42
N VAL A 142 -15.68 -0.41 -6.13
CA VAL A 142 -16.10 0.73 -5.33
C VAL A 142 -15.13 1.89 -5.51
N ALA A 143 -13.83 1.60 -5.52
CA ALA A 143 -12.76 2.57 -5.75
C ALA A 143 -12.83 3.23 -7.14
N GLN A 144 -13.33 2.53 -8.17
CA GLN A 144 -13.58 3.14 -9.49
C GLN A 144 -14.61 4.27 -9.44
N ARG A 145 -15.56 4.22 -8.50
CA ARG A 145 -16.60 5.24 -8.34
C ARG A 145 -16.16 6.34 -7.39
N ARG A 146 -15.45 5.96 -6.31
CA ARG A 146 -15.01 6.86 -5.23
C ARG A 146 -13.51 6.68 -4.94
N PRO A 147 -12.63 7.04 -5.90
CA PRO A 147 -11.19 6.91 -5.71
C PRO A 147 -10.69 7.85 -4.61
N ASP A 148 -11.28 9.04 -4.49
CA ASP A 148 -10.99 10.05 -3.46
C ASP A 148 -11.02 9.45 -2.04
N ILE A 149 -12.10 8.74 -1.70
CA ILE A 149 -12.27 8.16 -0.37
C ILE A 149 -11.48 6.86 -0.21
N ILE A 150 -11.63 5.91 -1.14
CA ILE A 150 -11.02 4.59 -0.98
C ILE A 150 -9.50 4.67 -1.03
N CYS A 151 -8.93 5.51 -1.89
CA CYS A 151 -7.47 5.66 -1.95
C CYS A 151 -6.93 6.44 -0.75
N ALA A 152 -7.71 7.38 -0.18
CA ALA A 152 -7.39 8.02 1.08
C ALA A 152 -7.33 7.01 2.25
N VAL A 153 -8.26 6.05 2.34
CA VAL A 153 -8.17 4.95 3.32
C VAL A 153 -6.86 4.18 3.17
N HIS A 154 -6.50 3.78 1.95
CA HIS A 154 -5.27 3.03 1.73
C HIS A 154 -4.01 3.86 2.04
N LEU A 155 -3.98 5.15 1.68
CA LEU A 155 -2.88 6.05 2.02
C LEU A 155 -2.75 6.24 3.53
N GLY A 156 -3.86 6.46 4.22
CA GLY A 156 -3.92 6.49 5.68
C GLY A 156 -3.34 5.23 6.29
N LEU A 157 -3.76 4.07 5.78
CA LEU A 157 -3.28 2.78 6.25
C LEU A 157 -1.77 2.63 6.09
N MET A 158 -1.24 2.96 4.90
CA MET A 158 0.20 2.91 4.67
C MET A 158 0.95 3.82 5.65
N ARG A 159 0.44 5.03 5.91
CA ARG A 159 1.00 5.97 6.90
C ARG A 159 0.98 5.38 8.31
N GLY A 160 -0.17 4.89 8.76
CA GLY A 160 -0.30 4.26 10.08
C GLY A 160 0.65 3.07 10.28
N THR A 161 0.84 2.25 9.25
CA THR A 161 1.79 1.13 9.29
C THR A 161 3.24 1.61 9.40
N VAL A 162 3.69 2.54 8.55
CA VAL A 162 5.10 3.00 8.60
C VAL A 162 5.40 3.76 9.89
N ASP A 163 4.43 4.54 10.39
CA ASP A 163 4.54 5.28 11.65
C ASP A 163 4.68 4.31 12.83
N THR A 164 3.83 3.27 12.91
CA THR A 164 3.90 2.24 13.97
C THR A 164 5.20 1.44 13.93
N LEU A 165 5.73 1.14 12.74
CA LEU A 165 7.02 0.46 12.59
C LEU A 165 8.21 1.34 13.02
N ARG A 166 8.02 2.66 13.16
CA ARG A 166 9.09 3.63 13.44
C ARG A 166 10.25 3.50 12.44
N ALA A 167 9.93 3.14 11.21
CA ALA A 167 10.91 3.01 10.14
C ALA A 167 11.25 4.40 9.55
N PRO A 168 12.47 4.61 9.02
CA PRO A 168 12.85 5.84 8.33
C PRO A 168 12.21 5.93 6.93
N LEU A 169 10.87 5.89 6.88
CA LEU A 169 10.02 5.91 5.70
C LEU A 169 8.72 6.67 5.99
N ALA A 170 8.30 7.50 5.05
CA ALA A 170 6.99 8.14 5.02
C ALA A 170 6.22 7.69 3.77
N ALA A 171 4.91 7.46 3.91
CA ALA A 171 4.01 7.26 2.78
C ALA A 171 3.42 8.62 2.35
N GLU A 172 3.91 9.14 1.23
CA GLU A 172 3.64 10.51 0.77
C GLU A 172 2.31 10.59 0.02
N SER A 173 2.15 9.77 -1.02
CA SER A 173 0.98 9.81 -1.90
C SER A 173 0.60 8.42 -2.42
N LEU A 174 -0.64 8.32 -2.93
CA LEU A 174 -1.15 7.15 -3.64
C LEU A 174 -1.90 7.64 -4.89
N GLU A 175 -1.32 7.39 -6.06
CA GLU A 175 -1.92 7.70 -7.35
C GLU A 175 -2.83 6.54 -7.79
N PRO A 176 -4.14 6.76 -7.92
CA PRO A 176 -5.07 5.70 -8.25
C PRO A 176 -5.11 5.43 -9.76
N PHE A 177 -5.21 4.15 -10.12
CA PHE A 177 -5.56 3.70 -11.47
C PHE A 177 -4.72 4.30 -12.61
N VAL A 178 -3.40 4.47 -12.40
CA VAL A 178 -2.45 4.88 -13.48
C VAL A 178 -2.53 3.93 -14.68
N THR A 179 -2.95 2.69 -14.43
CA THR A 179 -3.59 1.81 -15.41
C THR A 179 -4.82 1.15 -14.76
N PRO A 180 -5.70 0.44 -15.50
CA PRO A 180 -7.00 -0.04 -14.98
C PRO A 180 -6.97 -0.93 -13.72
N HIS A 181 -5.80 -1.45 -13.35
CA HIS A 181 -5.60 -2.37 -12.22
C HIS A 181 -4.37 -2.03 -11.38
N LEU A 182 -3.81 -0.83 -11.52
CA LEU A 182 -2.57 -0.42 -10.87
C LEU A 182 -2.73 0.93 -10.20
N CYS A 183 -2.41 0.98 -8.91
CA CYS A 183 -2.15 2.21 -8.19
C CYS A 183 -0.65 2.30 -7.88
N VAL A 184 -0.13 3.52 -7.76
CA VAL A 184 1.29 3.76 -7.45
C VAL A 184 1.38 4.58 -6.18
N ALA A 185 1.94 3.98 -5.13
CA ALA A 185 2.27 4.68 -3.91
C ALA A 185 3.69 5.24 -4.00
N THR A 186 3.86 6.47 -3.51
CA THR A 186 5.16 7.10 -3.38
C THR A 186 5.55 7.09 -1.91
N LEU A 187 6.69 6.48 -1.61
CA LEU A 187 7.29 6.43 -0.29
C LEU A 187 8.55 7.28 -0.30
N ARG A 188 8.78 8.07 0.73
CA ARG A 188 10.00 8.84 0.89
C ARG A 188 10.80 8.29 2.06
N ARG A 189 12.10 8.08 1.88
CA ARG A 189 13.01 7.83 3.01
C ARG A 189 13.07 9.09 3.86
N THR A 190 12.82 8.94 5.15
CA THR A 190 13.07 9.97 6.15
C THR A 190 14.43 9.63 6.75
N ASP A 191 15.49 10.22 6.22
CA ASP A 191 16.81 10.11 6.82
C ASP A 191 16.72 10.49 8.31
N LEU A 192 17.01 9.53 9.19
CA LEU A 192 17.47 9.87 10.52
C LEU A 192 18.88 10.45 10.33
N PRO A 193 19.20 11.64 10.87
CA PRO A 193 20.49 12.27 10.65
C PRO A 193 21.60 11.26 10.92
N THR A 194 22.30 10.86 9.86
CA THR A 194 23.50 10.03 10.01
C THR A 194 24.50 10.85 10.82
N GLY A 195 25.15 10.24 11.81
CA GLY A 195 25.91 10.90 12.89
C GLY A 195 27.14 11.72 12.50
N ARG A 196 27.13 12.40 11.35
CA ARG A 196 28.12 13.38 10.93
C ARG A 196 27.89 14.76 11.58
N GLU A 197 26.65 15.15 11.87
CA GLU A 197 26.34 16.43 12.55
C GLU A 197 26.63 16.43 14.06
N VAL A 198 26.66 15.27 14.71
CA VAL A 198 26.94 15.17 16.17
C VAL A 198 28.42 15.44 16.48
N ARG A 199 29.32 15.34 15.48
CA ARG A 199 30.76 15.65 15.68
C ARG A 199 31.08 17.14 15.59
N ASP A 200 30.24 17.92 14.91
CA ASP A 200 30.44 19.36 14.74
C ASP A 200 29.84 20.16 15.91
N THR A 201 28.91 19.59 16.69
CA THR A 201 28.33 20.22 17.88
C THR A 201 29.12 19.99 19.18
N LEU A 202 30.10 19.08 19.18
CA LEU A 202 30.94 18.78 20.35
C LEU A 202 32.37 19.37 20.25
N SER A 203 32.66 20.14 19.19
CA SER A 203 33.96 20.79 18.98
C SER A 203 33.92 22.32 19.08
N GLY A 204 32.81 22.89 19.58
CA GLY A 204 32.61 24.34 19.79
C GLY A 204 32.65 24.75 21.25
#